data_AF-A0A1C5BYX0-F1
#
_entry.id   AF-A0A1C5BYX0-F1
#
_cell.length_a   1.000
_cell.length_b   1.000
_cell.length_c   1.000
_cell.angle_alpha   90.00
_cell.angle_beta   90.00
_cell.angle_gamma   90.00
#
_symmetry.space_group_name_H-M   'P 1'
#
loop_
_entity.id
_entity.type
_entity.pdbx_description
1 polymer ?
#
loop_
_entity_poly.entity_id
_entity_poly.type
_entity_poly.pdbx_seq_one_letter_code
_entity_poly.pdbx_strand_id
1 'polypeptide(L)'
;MCSAPALPPSAREHGTSPCRTGPRAREERRTRQDLERKIAGEGWSQEPDKDPISSSERGGLIDPAGFSRSFNALVKRSRVRRITVRLAQHTCGTLPAFLKVHPKVALEDLLIG
;
A
#
# COMPACT_ATOMS: atom_id res chain seq x y z
N MET A 1 -32.68 10.56 -23.54
CA MET A 1 -32.32 11.55 -22.50
C MET A 1 -32.59 10.92 -21.16
N CYS A 2 -31.57 10.40 -20.47
CA CYS A 2 -31.73 9.78 -19.15
C CYS A 2 -31.20 10.75 -18.11
N SER A 3 -32.11 11.34 -17.32
CA SER A 3 -31.79 12.12 -16.14
C SER A 3 -31.27 11.19 -15.04
N ALA A 4 -30.07 11.48 -14.53
CA ALA A 4 -29.54 10.82 -13.34
C ALA A 4 -30.27 11.35 -12.09
N PRO A 5 -30.61 10.49 -11.11
CA PRO A 5 -31.23 10.93 -9.87
C PRO A 5 -30.22 11.69 -9.01
N ALA A 6 -30.68 12.77 -8.37
CA ALA A 6 -29.90 13.58 -7.45
C ALA A 6 -29.51 12.75 -6.22
N LEU A 7 -28.20 12.64 -5.98
CA LEU A 7 -27.65 11.98 -4.80
C LEU A 7 -27.98 12.79 -3.52
N PRO A 8 -28.28 12.12 -2.39
CA PRO A 8 -28.60 12.77 -1.13
C PRO A 8 -27.39 13.51 -0.53
N PRO A 9 -27.63 14.59 0.26
CA PRO A 9 -26.60 15.50 0.78
C PRO A 9 -25.64 14.87 1.79
N SER A 10 -25.88 13.65 2.26
CA SER A 10 -24.99 12.92 3.18
C SER A 10 -23.71 12.41 2.52
N ALA A 11 -23.58 12.50 1.19
CA ALA A 11 -22.35 12.16 0.46
C ALA A 11 -21.25 13.25 0.54
N ARG A 12 -21.45 14.31 1.34
CA ARG A 12 -20.49 15.41 1.50
C ARG A 12 -19.49 15.23 2.63
N GLU A 13 -19.63 14.19 3.45
CA GLU A 13 -18.71 13.95 4.56
C GLU A 13 -17.95 12.65 4.33
N HIS A 14 -16.62 12.77 4.37
CA HIS A 14 -15.62 11.73 4.17
C HIS A 14 -15.35 11.37 2.70
N GLY A 15 -14.39 12.11 2.12
CA GLY A 15 -13.60 11.69 0.97
C GLY A 15 -12.95 10.35 1.28
N THR A 16 -13.70 9.27 1.07
CA THR A 16 -13.27 7.92 1.36
C THR A 16 -12.37 7.52 0.20
N SER A 17 -11.06 7.47 0.47
CA SER A 17 -10.09 6.93 -0.47
C SER A 17 -10.53 5.53 -0.95
N PRO A 18 -10.36 5.19 -2.24
CA PRO A 18 -10.84 3.93 -2.80
C PRO A 18 -10.23 2.67 -2.14
N CYS A 19 -9.15 2.80 -1.37
CA CYS A 19 -8.51 1.70 -0.65
C CYS A 19 -9.20 1.37 0.69
N ARG A 20 -10.48 0.97 0.61
CA ARG A 20 -11.23 0.36 1.74
C ARG A 20 -10.68 -1.01 2.20
N THR A 21 -9.55 -1.45 1.62
CA THR A 21 -8.80 -2.68 1.95
C THR A 21 -7.65 -2.46 2.93
N GLY A 22 -7.29 -1.21 3.25
CA GLY A 22 -6.18 -0.88 4.16
C GLY A 22 -6.15 -1.67 5.48
N PRO A 23 -7.25 -1.70 6.27
CA PRO A 23 -7.25 -2.41 7.55
C PRO A 23 -7.10 -3.93 7.38
N ARG A 24 -7.78 -4.53 6.41
CA ARG A 24 -7.68 -5.98 6.14
C ARG A 24 -6.28 -6.38 5.66
N ALA A 25 -5.69 -5.62 4.75
CA ALA A 25 -4.34 -5.88 4.27
C ALA A 25 -3.30 -5.79 5.41
N ARG A 26 -3.51 -4.90 6.38
CA ARG A 26 -2.66 -4.78 7.56
C ARG A 26 -2.80 -6.00 8.50
N GLU A 27 -4.01 -6.47 8.73
CA GLU A 27 -4.28 -7.67 9.54
C GLU A 27 -3.68 -8.92 8.89
N GLU A 28 -3.87 -9.11 7.59
CA GLU A 28 -3.24 -10.19 6.82
C GLU A 28 -1.71 -10.12 6.88
N ARG A 29 -1.13 -8.91 6.86
CA ARG A 29 0.31 -8.76 7.02
C ARG A 29 0.76 -9.17 8.42
N ARG A 30 0.05 -8.76 9.48
CA ARG A 30 0.36 -9.11 10.86
C ARG A 30 0.34 -10.61 11.10
N THR A 31 -0.73 -11.29 10.65
CA THR A 31 -0.82 -12.75 10.75
C THR A 31 0.34 -13.45 10.04
N ARG A 32 0.78 -12.94 8.88
CA ARG A 32 1.96 -13.46 8.17
C ARG A 32 3.27 -13.19 8.93
N GLN A 33 3.44 -12.01 9.52
CA GLN A 33 4.62 -11.70 10.33
C GLN A 33 4.73 -12.60 11.55
N ASP A 34 3.62 -12.95 12.20
CA ASP A 34 3.64 -13.89 13.33
C ASP A 34 4.12 -15.28 12.90
N LEU A 35 3.76 -15.72 11.69
CA LEU A 35 4.27 -16.96 11.11
C LEU A 35 5.75 -16.85 10.76
N GLU A 36 6.17 -15.77 10.10
CA GLU A 36 7.59 -15.49 9.77
C GLU A 36 8.45 -15.48 11.04
N ARG A 37 7.98 -14.85 12.12
CA ARG A 37 8.65 -14.83 13.44
C ARG A 37 8.79 -16.23 14.03
N LYS A 38 7.73 -17.04 13.99
CA LYS A 38 7.75 -18.44 14.47
C LYS A 38 8.73 -19.30 13.66
N ILE A 39 8.82 -19.08 12.36
CA ILE A 39 9.74 -19.81 11.46
C ILE A 39 11.19 -19.37 11.67
N ALA A 40 11.44 -18.06 11.81
CA ALA A 40 12.77 -17.51 11.99
C ALA A 40 13.38 -17.85 13.36
N GLY A 41 12.55 -18.01 14.40
CA GLY A 41 12.99 -18.38 15.74
C GLY A 41 14.05 -17.43 16.29
N GLU A 42 15.20 -17.96 16.69
CA GLU A 42 16.34 -17.17 17.19
C GLU A 42 16.97 -16.25 16.13
N GLY A 43 16.70 -16.47 14.83
CA GLY A 43 17.16 -15.63 13.74
C GLY A 43 16.32 -14.36 13.50
N TRP A 44 15.28 -14.13 14.31
CA TRP A 44 14.43 -12.95 14.21
C TRP A 44 15.12 -11.72 14.81
N SER A 45 15.48 -10.74 13.97
CA SER A 45 16.28 -9.57 14.36
C SER A 45 15.45 -8.31 14.60
N GLN A 46 14.17 -8.44 14.96
CA GLN A 46 13.31 -7.28 15.26
C GLN A 46 13.64 -6.73 16.65
N GLU A 47 13.88 -5.42 16.75
CA GLU A 47 14.02 -4.77 18.06
C GLU A 47 12.71 -4.82 18.85
N PRO A 48 12.74 -5.10 20.18
CA PRO A 48 11.54 -5.24 21.00
C PRO A 48 10.59 -4.02 20.98
N ASP A 49 11.14 -2.81 20.81
CA ASP A 49 10.40 -1.54 20.83
C ASP A 49 9.94 -1.06 19.43
N LYS A 50 10.21 -1.82 18.36
CA LYS A 50 9.84 -1.44 16.99
C LYS A 50 8.88 -2.47 16.41
N ASP A 51 7.64 -2.05 16.12
CA ASP A 51 6.64 -2.83 15.38
C ASP A 51 6.44 -2.27 13.96
N PRO A 52 7.39 -2.47 13.02
CA PRO A 52 7.21 -2.02 11.65
C PRO A 52 6.03 -2.75 10.99
N ILE A 53 5.19 -1.98 10.31
CA ILE A 53 4.01 -2.47 9.56
C ILE A 53 4.42 -3.52 8.52
N SER A 54 5.61 -3.36 7.95
CA SER A 54 6.19 -4.27 6.98
C SER A 54 7.62 -4.62 7.41
N SER A 55 7.80 -5.87 7.85
CA SER A 55 9.11 -6.45 8.16
C SER A 55 9.65 -7.23 6.96
N SER A 56 10.97 -7.38 6.88
CA SER A 56 11.59 -8.44 6.07
C SER A 56 11.30 -9.82 6.66
N GLU A 57 11.61 -10.89 5.92
CA GLU A 57 11.40 -12.29 6.36
C GLU A 57 12.16 -12.65 7.66
N ARG A 58 13.13 -11.83 8.07
CA ARG A 58 13.91 -11.98 9.31
C ARG A 58 13.57 -10.92 10.38
N GLY A 59 12.50 -10.15 10.19
CA GLY A 59 12.04 -9.19 11.20
C GLY A 59 12.72 -7.82 11.17
N GLY A 60 13.74 -7.64 10.33
CA GLY A 60 14.37 -6.32 10.12
C GLY A 60 13.51 -5.39 9.27
N LEU A 61 13.76 -4.08 9.36
CA LEU A 61 13.12 -3.08 8.51
C LEU A 61 13.35 -3.40 7.02
N ILE A 62 12.33 -3.19 6.19
CA ILE A 62 12.50 -3.34 4.74
C ILE A 62 13.42 -2.23 4.24
N ASP A 63 14.62 -2.60 3.81
CA ASP A 63 15.57 -1.68 3.19
C ASP A 63 15.09 -1.29 1.76
N PRO A 64 15.38 -0.07 1.27
CA PRO A 64 14.95 0.40 -0.05
C PRO A 64 15.41 -0.50 -1.23
N ALA A 65 16.61 -1.07 -1.14
CA ALA A 65 17.14 -2.02 -2.12
C ALA A 65 16.42 -3.37 -2.02
N GLY A 66 16.12 -3.84 -0.81
CA GLY A 66 15.28 -5.02 -0.56
C GLY A 66 13.89 -4.89 -1.16
N PHE A 67 13.22 -3.77 -0.93
CA PHE A 67 11.94 -3.47 -1.57
C PHE A 67 12.05 -3.46 -3.09
N SER A 68 13.09 -2.80 -3.63
CA SER A 68 13.33 -2.74 -5.07
C SER A 68 13.55 -4.13 -5.67
N ARG A 69 14.27 -5.04 -4.99
CA ARG A 69 14.45 -6.43 -5.43
C ARG A 69 13.12 -7.17 -5.49
N SER A 70 12.33 -7.11 -4.42
CA SER A 70 11.02 -7.77 -4.35
C SER A 70 10.04 -7.22 -5.40
N PHE A 71 10.03 -5.90 -5.59
CA PHE A 71 9.23 -5.25 -6.64
C PHE A 71 9.63 -5.73 -8.04
N ASN A 72 10.93 -5.79 -8.34
CA ASN A 72 11.42 -6.29 -9.62
C ASN A 72 11.03 -7.76 -9.86
N ALA A 73 11.05 -8.59 -8.82
CA ALA A 73 10.61 -9.99 -8.91
C ALA A 73 9.11 -10.09 -9.22
N LEU A 74 8.28 -9.25 -8.59
CA LEU A 74 6.84 -9.17 -8.87
C LEU A 74 6.56 -8.71 -10.30
N VAL A 75 7.23 -7.65 -10.77
CA VAL A 75 7.10 -7.15 -12.15
C VAL A 75 7.52 -8.21 -13.17
N LYS A 76 8.60 -8.95 -12.89
CA LYS A 76 9.03 -10.07 -13.75
C LYS A 76 7.98 -11.18 -13.82
N ARG A 77 7.26 -11.43 -12.72
CA ARG A 77 6.20 -12.45 -12.65
C ARG A 77 4.90 -12.01 -13.32
N SER A 78 4.59 -10.71 -13.31
CA SER A 78 3.31 -10.18 -13.79
C SER A 78 3.20 -10.04 -15.32
N ARG A 79 4.21 -10.46 -16.10
CA ARG A 79 4.26 -10.37 -17.57
C ARG A 79 4.06 -8.96 -18.15
N VAL A 80 4.14 -7.93 -17.31
CA VAL A 80 4.08 -6.53 -17.74
C VAL A 80 5.45 -6.06 -18.22
N ARG A 81 5.48 -4.98 -19.01
CA ARG A 81 6.74 -4.33 -19.37
C ARG A 81 7.46 -3.89 -18.09
N ARG A 82 8.78 -4.02 -18.07
CA ARG A 82 9.59 -3.64 -16.90
C ARG A 82 9.36 -2.17 -16.54
N ILE A 83 8.87 -1.92 -15.33
CA ILE A 83 8.66 -0.59 -14.75
C ILE A 83 9.55 -0.40 -13.52
N THR A 84 9.86 0.85 -13.19
CA THR A 84 10.61 1.22 -11.98
C THR A 84 9.65 1.56 -10.84
N VAL A 85 10.14 1.50 -9.59
CA VAL A 85 9.37 1.94 -8.41
C VAL A 85 8.93 3.40 -8.55
N ARG A 86 9.84 4.28 -9.01
CA ARG A 86 9.53 5.70 -9.26
C ARG A 86 8.41 5.87 -10.28
N LEU A 87 8.42 5.11 -11.37
CA LEU A 87 7.36 5.19 -12.37
C LEU A 87 6.03 4.71 -11.80
N ALA A 88 6.03 3.60 -11.04
CA ALA A 88 4.82 3.12 -10.37
C ALA A 88 4.26 4.14 -9.37
N GLN A 89 5.13 4.80 -8.59
CA GLN A 89 4.75 5.88 -7.68
C GLN A 89 4.17 7.07 -8.44
N HIS A 90 4.79 7.49 -9.54
CA HIS A 90 4.28 8.58 -10.38
C HIS A 90 2.90 8.24 -10.98
N THR A 91 2.70 7.01 -11.46
CA THR A 91 1.39 6.56 -11.93
C THR A 91 0.36 6.56 -10.80
N CYS A 92 0.72 6.07 -9.62
CA CYS A 92 -0.17 6.11 -8.45
C CYS A 92 -0.54 7.55 -8.06
N GLY A 93 0.42 8.47 -8.08
CA GLY A 93 0.17 9.88 -7.74
C GLY A 93 -0.68 10.63 -8.76
N THR A 94 -0.59 10.27 -10.05
CA THR A 94 -1.38 10.92 -11.11
C THR A 94 -2.76 10.28 -11.31
N LEU A 95 -2.94 9.02 -10.92
CA LEU A 95 -4.20 8.28 -11.09
C LEU A 95 -5.42 8.95 -10.42
N PRO A 96 -5.34 9.48 -9.18
CA PRO A 96 -6.45 10.22 -8.57
C PRO A 96 -6.89 11.43 -9.39
N ALA A 97 -5.95 12.15 -10.01
CA ALA A 97 -6.28 13.29 -10.88
C ALA A 97 -7.06 12.85 -12.13
N PHE A 98 -6.66 11.73 -12.75
CA PHE A 98 -7.43 11.12 -13.85
C PHE A 98 -8.83 10.69 -13.42
N LEU A 99 -8.96 10.18 -12.19
CA LEU A 99 -10.23 9.76 -11.60
C LEU A 99 -11.07 10.94 -11.06
N LYS A 100 -10.63 12.19 -11.28
CA LYS A 100 -11.28 13.43 -10.82
C LYS A 100 -11.45 13.51 -9.28
N VAL A 101 -10.55 12.87 -8.54
CA VAL A 101 -10.46 13.04 -7.09
C VAL A 101 -9.94 14.45 -6.79
N HIS A 102 -10.58 15.13 -5.83
CA HIS A 102 -10.16 16.46 -5.44
C HIS A 102 -8.72 16.43 -4.88
N PRO A 103 -7.81 17.35 -5.30
CA PRO A 103 -6.38 17.26 -4.99
C PRO A 103 -6.08 17.23 -3.49
N LYS A 104 -6.90 17.90 -2.67
CA LYS A 104 -6.80 17.82 -1.20
C LYS A 104 -6.88 16.36 -0.70
N VAL A 105 -7.87 15.60 -1.16
CA VAL A 105 -8.07 14.20 -0.75
C VAL A 105 -6.94 13.31 -1.27
N ALA A 106 -6.50 13.53 -2.50
CA ALA A 106 -5.38 12.78 -3.07
C ALA A 106 -4.06 13.02 -2.33
N LEU A 107 -3.83 14.24 -1.82
CA LEU A 107 -2.63 14.57 -1.06
C LEU A 107 -2.62 13.90 0.32
N GLU A 108 -3.76 13.86 1.02
CA GLU A 108 -3.87 13.12 2.29
C GLU A 108 -3.54 11.62 2.09
N ASP A 109 -3.94 11.03 0.96
CA ASP A 109 -3.64 9.62 0.64
C ASP A 109 -2.16 9.38 0.29
N LEU A 110 -1.47 10.36 -0.29
CA LEU A 110 -0.07 10.24 -0.72
C LEU A 110 0.94 10.52 0.39
N LEU A 111 0.55 11.23 1.46
CA LEU A 111 1.44 11.61 2.56
C LEU A 111 1.54 10.56 3.68
N ILE A 112 0.75 9.48 3.63
CA ILE A 112 0.80 8.35 4.58
C ILE A 112 1.63 7.19 3.98
N GLY A 113 2.78 7.53 3.39
CA GLY A 113 3.79 6.60 2.89
C GLY A 113 4.89 6.34 3.92
#